data_AF-A0A380DMX7-F1
#
_entry.id   AF-A0A380DMX7-F1
#
_cell.length_a   1.000
_cell.length_b   1.000
_cell.length_c   1.000
_cell.angle_alpha   90.00
_cell.angle_beta   90.00
_cell.angle_gamma   90.00
#
_symmetry.space_group_name_H-M   'P 1'
#
loop_
_entity.id
_entity.type
_entity.pdbx_description
1 polymer ?
#
loop_
_entity_poly.entity_id
_entity_poly.type
_entity_poly.pdbx_seq_one_letter_code
_entity_poly.pdbx_strand_id
1 'polypeptide(L)'
;MTIPEKPQGVIWTDAQWQSIYTTGQDVLVAAAAGSGKTAVLVERIIQKILRDGIDVDRLLVVTFTNLSAREMKHRVDQRIQEASIADPANAHLKNQRIKIHQAQISTLHSFCLKLIQQHYDVLNIDPNFRTSSEAENIYY
;
A
#
# COMPACT_ATOMS: atom_id res chain seq x y z
N MET A 1 1.25 18.59 -12.73
CA MET A 1 1.66 18.71 -11.31
C MET A 1 3.17 18.58 -11.25
N THR A 2 3.85 19.44 -10.50
CA THR A 2 5.31 19.50 -10.41
C THR A 2 5.81 18.78 -9.15
N ILE A 3 6.95 18.10 -9.26
CA ILE A 3 7.64 17.52 -8.10
C ILE A 3 8.03 18.68 -7.16
N PRO A 4 7.73 18.61 -5.85
CA PRO A 4 8.12 19.65 -4.90
C PRO A 4 9.64 19.78 -4.83
N GLU A 5 10.13 21.00 -4.60
CA GLU A 5 11.55 21.23 -4.37
C GLU A 5 12.02 20.43 -3.14
N LYS A 6 13.16 19.76 -3.26
CA LYS A 6 13.72 18.95 -2.18
C LYS A 6 14.36 19.88 -1.14
N PRO A 7 13.89 19.91 0.12
CA PRO A 7 14.49 20.76 1.14
C PRO A 7 15.94 20.35 1.46
N GLN A 8 16.77 21.31 1.88
CA GLN A 8 18.11 21.01 2.36
C GLN A 8 18.05 20.20 3.67
N GLY A 9 18.91 19.17 3.79
CA GLY A 9 19.02 18.36 5.01
C GLY A 9 18.04 17.19 5.14
N VAL A 10 17.18 16.92 4.14
CA VAL A 10 16.36 15.70 4.14
C VAL A 10 17.20 14.45 3.87
N ILE A 11 16.81 13.33 4.48
CA ILE A 11 17.52 12.04 4.38
C ILE A 11 17.39 11.34 3.02
N TRP A 12 16.48 11.83 2.15
CA TRP A 12 16.20 11.22 0.86
C TRP A 12 17.20 11.68 -0.21
N THR A 13 17.72 10.72 -0.98
CA THR A 13 18.49 11.03 -2.19
C THR A 13 17.59 11.65 -3.26
N ASP A 14 18.17 12.30 -4.26
CA ASP A 14 17.40 12.95 -5.33
C ASP A 14 16.54 11.94 -6.10
N ALA A 15 17.08 10.75 -6.37
CA ALA A 15 16.34 9.67 -7.03
C ALA A 15 15.19 9.13 -6.16
N GLN A 16 15.38 9.02 -4.84
CA GLN A 16 14.32 8.63 -3.91
C GLN A 16 13.23 9.70 -3.83
N TRP A 17 13.62 10.98 -3.75
CA TRP A 17 12.69 12.11 -3.75
C TRP A 17 11.83 12.13 -5.01
N GLN A 18 12.47 11.99 -6.17
CA GLN A 18 11.77 11.86 -7.45
C GLN A 18 10.79 10.68 -7.45
N SER A 19 11.23 9.52 -6.94
CA SER A 19 10.38 8.33 -6.83
C SER A 19 9.19 8.52 -5.87
N ILE A 20 9.33 9.33 -4.82
CA ILE A 20 8.25 9.63 -3.87
C ILE A 20 7.18 10.49 -4.55
N TYR A 21 7.57 11.52 -5.31
CA TYR A 21 6.64 12.55 -5.77
C TYR A 21 6.21 12.48 -7.24
N THR A 22 6.87 11.68 -8.08
CA THR A 22 6.48 11.55 -9.50
C THR A 22 5.05 11.02 -9.63
N THR A 23 4.20 11.66 -10.43
CA THR A 23 2.78 11.30 -10.63
C THR A 23 2.35 11.52 -12.08
N GLY A 24 1.17 11.03 -12.46
CA GLY A 24 0.59 11.20 -13.80
C GLY A 24 1.12 10.25 -14.87
N GLN A 25 1.93 9.26 -14.50
CA GLN A 25 2.47 8.23 -15.37
C GLN A 25 2.86 7.00 -14.55
N ASP A 26 3.08 5.88 -15.23
CA ASP A 26 3.64 4.67 -14.63
C ASP A 26 5.10 4.88 -14.26
N VAL A 27 5.50 4.42 -13.07
CA VAL A 27 6.85 4.61 -12.54
C VAL A 27 7.44 3.26 -12.16
N LEU A 28 8.56 2.92 -12.79
CA LEU A 28 9.39 1.77 -12.42
C LEU A 28 10.60 2.24 -11.61
N VAL A 29 10.71 1.77 -10.36
CA VAL A 29 11.86 2.07 -9.49
C VAL A 29 12.77 0.85 -9.42
N ALA A 30 13.86 0.86 -10.20
CA ALA A 30 14.91 -0.15 -10.13
C ALA A 30 15.96 0.25 -9.09
N ALA A 31 16.21 -0.60 -8.08
CA ALA A 31 17.23 -0.31 -7.08
C ALA A 31 17.81 -1.57 -6.43
N ALA A 32 19.08 -1.51 -6.03
CA ALA A 32 19.79 -2.60 -5.37
C ALA A 32 19.18 -3.00 -4.01
N ALA A 33 19.50 -4.18 -3.49
CA ALA A 33 19.13 -4.55 -2.13
C ALA A 33 19.67 -3.50 -1.13
N GLY A 34 18.91 -3.23 -0.07
CA GLY A 34 19.30 -2.23 0.95
C GLY A 34 19.12 -0.76 0.56
N SER A 35 18.71 -0.43 -0.67
CA SER A 35 18.56 0.96 -1.15
C SER A 35 17.36 1.74 -0.59
N GLY A 36 16.65 1.19 0.40
CA GLY A 36 15.47 1.82 1.00
C GLY A 36 14.18 1.78 0.17
N LYS A 37 14.05 0.89 -0.83
CA LYS A 37 12.84 0.77 -1.69
C LYS A 37 11.53 0.76 -0.89
N THR A 38 11.48 -0.03 0.17
CA THR A 38 10.29 -0.13 1.03
C THR A 38 10.00 1.21 1.71
N ALA A 39 11.03 1.90 2.21
CA ALA A 39 10.87 3.21 2.85
C ALA A 39 10.38 4.27 1.85
N VAL A 40 10.89 4.25 0.62
CA VAL A 40 10.43 5.10 -0.49
C VAL A 40 8.96 4.84 -0.82
N LEU A 41 8.53 3.57 -0.90
CA LEU A 41 7.13 3.24 -1.17
C LEU A 41 6.19 3.64 -0.03
N VAL A 42 6.59 3.42 1.23
CA VAL A 42 5.83 3.88 2.40
C VAL A 42 5.68 5.39 2.35
N GLU A 43 6.78 6.12 2.15
CA GLU A 43 6.74 7.57 2.11
C GLU A 43 5.90 8.08 0.94
N ARG A 44 5.97 7.44 -0.23
CA ARG A 44 5.09 7.73 -1.38
C ARG A 44 3.62 7.59 -1.01
N ILE A 45 3.22 6.50 -0.34
CA ILE A 45 1.84 6.30 0.14
C ILE A 45 1.44 7.44 1.10
N ILE A 46 2.30 7.78 2.05
CA ILE A 46 2.03 8.82 3.04
C ILE A 46 1.89 10.19 2.37
N GLN A 47 2.73 10.53 1.40
CA GLN A 47 2.61 11.78 0.67
C GLN A 47 1.33 11.86 -0.17
N LYS A 48 0.85 10.73 -0.71
CA LYS A 48 -0.47 10.68 -1.36
C LYS A 48 -1.63 10.96 -0.41
N ILE A 49 -1.53 10.47 0.81
CA ILE A 49 -2.53 10.75 1.85
C ILE A 49 -2.47 12.22 2.26
N LEU A 50 -1.28 12.70 2.62
CA LEU A 50 -1.09 14.04 3.19
C LEU A 50 -1.29 15.18 2.19
N ARG A 51 -0.81 15.01 0.96
CA ARG A 51 -0.81 16.08 -0.07
C ARG A 51 -1.96 15.94 -1.04
N ASP A 52 -2.20 14.73 -1.52
CA ASP A 52 -3.23 14.49 -2.54
C ASP A 52 -4.61 14.27 -1.90
N GLY A 53 -4.69 14.14 -0.57
CA GLY A 53 -5.94 13.89 0.16
C GLY A 53 -6.55 12.51 -0.14
N ILE A 54 -5.76 11.57 -0.65
CA ILE A 54 -6.22 10.24 -1.03
C ILE A 54 -6.39 9.40 0.22
N ASP A 55 -7.58 8.85 0.40
CA ASP A 55 -7.81 7.89 1.48
C ASP A 55 -6.99 6.61 1.27
N VAL A 56 -6.44 6.06 2.37
CA VAL A 56 -5.57 4.87 2.31
C VAL A 56 -6.29 3.62 1.79
N ASP A 57 -7.62 3.55 1.94
CA ASP A 57 -8.47 2.47 1.43
C ASP A 57 -8.71 2.55 -0.09
N ARG A 58 -8.33 3.65 -0.75
CA ARG A 58 -8.36 3.82 -2.21
C ARG A 58 -7.06 3.39 -2.90
N LEU A 59 -6.06 2.95 -2.13
CA LEU A 59 -4.78 2.49 -2.65
C LEU A 59 -4.73 0.96 -2.66
N LEU A 60 -4.32 0.38 -3.79
CA LEU A 60 -3.96 -1.04 -3.89
C LEU A 60 -2.45 -1.18 -3.78
N VAL A 61 -1.98 -1.88 -2.75
CA VAL A 61 -0.56 -2.16 -2.51
C VAL A 61 -0.38 -3.66 -2.46
N VAL A 62 0.32 -4.21 -3.45
CA VAL A 62 0.57 -5.64 -3.56
C VAL A 62 2.03 -5.99 -3.29
N THR A 63 2.26 -7.04 -2.52
CA THR A 63 3.61 -7.57 -2.22
C THR A 63 3.71 -9.06 -2.58
N PHE A 64 4.93 -9.57 -2.64
CA PHE A 64 5.15 -10.99 -2.95
C PHE A 64 4.76 -11.92 -1.78
N THR A 65 5.11 -11.54 -0.55
CA THR A 65 4.84 -12.37 0.64
C THR A 65 3.83 -11.71 1.57
N ASN A 66 3.13 -12.54 2.36
CA ASN A 66 2.23 -12.05 3.43
C ASN A 66 3.00 -11.29 4.52
N LEU A 67 4.25 -11.68 4.79
CA LEU A 67 5.10 -10.97 5.76
C LEU A 67 5.39 -9.54 5.29
N SER A 68 5.78 -9.38 4.02
CA SER A 68 6.03 -8.05 3.43
C SER A 68 4.77 -7.19 3.41
N ALA A 69 3.59 -7.78 3.14
CA ALA A 69 2.33 -7.04 3.21
C ALA A 69 2.04 -6.53 4.63
N ARG A 70 2.21 -7.39 5.64
CA ARG A 70 2.02 -7.03 7.05
C ARG A 70 2.99 -5.95 7.48
N GLU A 71 4.26 -6.08 7.12
CA GLU A 71 5.28 -5.08 7.41
C GLU A 71 4.96 -3.73 6.74
N MET A 72 4.57 -3.74 5.47
CA MET A 72 4.15 -2.53 4.74
C MET A 72 2.96 -1.86 5.43
N LYS A 73 1.93 -2.63 5.79
CA LYS A 73 0.75 -2.12 6.49
C LYS A 73 1.11 -1.51 7.84
N HIS A 74 1.98 -2.17 8.61
CA HIS A 74 2.45 -1.66 9.90
C HIS A 74 3.22 -0.34 9.74
N ARG A 75 4.14 -0.25 8.78
CA ARG A 75 4.91 0.98 8.52
C ARG A 75 4.02 2.14 8.09
N VAL A 76 3.03 1.89 7.23
CA VAL A 76 2.05 2.93 6.81
C VAL A 76 1.20 3.38 8.00
N ASP A 77 0.71 2.45 8.82
CA ASP A 77 -0.06 2.75 10.03
C ASP A 77 0.73 3.63 11.00
N GLN A 78 1.99 3.26 11.31
CA GLN A 78 2.87 4.06 12.15
C GLN A 78 3.05 5.49 11.64
N ARG A 79 3.30 5.65 10.34
CA ARG A 79 3.48 6.98 9.73
C ARG A 79 2.20 7.82 9.75
N ILE A 80 1.03 7.20 9.57
CA ILE A 80 -0.27 7.88 9.73
C ILE A 80 -0.47 8.32 11.19
N GLN A 81 -0.11 7.48 12.16
CA GLN A 81 -0.20 7.82 13.59
C GLN A 81 0.72 8.98 13.95
N GLU A 82 1.98 8.95 13.53
CA GLU A 82 2.94 10.04 13.73
C GLU A 82 2.42 11.36 13.14
N ALA A 83 1.93 11.34 11.90
CA ALA A 83 1.36 12.51 11.26
C ALA A 83 0.11 13.02 12.00
N SER A 84 -0.76 12.12 12.47
CA SER A 84 -1.95 12.47 13.24
C SER A 84 -1.63 13.03 14.63
N ILE A 85 -0.51 12.64 15.24
CA ILE A 85 -0.02 13.20 16.51
C ILE A 85 0.57 14.59 16.28
N ALA A 86 1.31 14.77 15.18
CA ALA A 86 1.89 16.06 14.81
C ALA A 86 0.84 17.12 14.44
N ASP A 87 -0.30 16.69 13.88
CA ASP A 87 -1.44 17.56 13.55
C ASP A 87 -2.78 16.98 14.08
N PRO A 88 -3.07 17.14 15.39
CA PRO A 88 -4.26 16.57 16.02
C PRO A 88 -5.59 17.19 15.55
N ALA A 89 -5.56 18.35 14.88
CA ALA A 89 -6.76 19.02 14.38
C ALA A 89 -7.21 18.45 13.03
N ASN A 90 -6.33 17.73 12.33
CA ASN A 90 -6.57 17.23 10.99
C ASN A 90 -7.61 16.09 10.96
N ALA A 91 -8.82 16.41 10.51
CA ALA A 91 -9.92 15.46 10.40
C ALA A 91 -9.62 14.33 9.39
N HIS A 92 -8.90 14.62 8.30
CA HIS A 92 -8.55 13.61 7.30
C HIS A 92 -7.62 12.55 7.90
N LEU A 93 -6.60 12.95 8.66
CA LEU A 93 -5.68 12.02 9.34
C LEU A 93 -6.37 11.14 10.39
N LYS A 94 -7.32 11.71 11.14
CA LYS A 94 -8.16 10.92 12.07
C LYS A 94 -8.93 9.83 11.33
N ASN A 95 -9.52 10.17 10.18
CA ASN A 95 -10.24 9.21 9.36
C ASN A 95 -9.30 8.13 8.80
N GLN A 96 -8.07 8.47 8.41
CA GLN A 96 -7.10 7.49 7.90
C GLN A 96 -6.69 6.45 8.94
N ARG A 97 -6.60 6.83 10.22
CA ARG A 97 -6.34 5.87 11.32
C ARG A 97 -7.41 4.78 11.43
N ILE A 98 -8.64 5.05 11.01
CA ILE A 98 -9.71 4.06 11.00
C ILE A 98 -9.62 3.23 9.72
N LYS A 99 -9.42 3.90 8.58
CA LYS A 99 -9.40 3.27 7.25
C LYS A 99 -8.20 2.38 6.99
N ILE A 100 -7.08 2.56 7.70
CA ILE A 100 -5.87 1.72 7.54
C ILE A 100 -6.18 0.23 7.75
N HIS A 101 -7.13 -0.11 8.62
CA HIS A 101 -7.53 -1.50 8.83
C HIS A 101 -8.20 -2.12 7.60
N GLN A 102 -8.91 -1.31 6.81
CA GLN A 102 -9.60 -1.68 5.57
C GLN A 102 -8.72 -1.54 4.31
N ALA A 103 -7.54 -0.94 4.43
CA ALA A 103 -6.62 -0.72 3.31
C ALA A 103 -6.23 -2.03 2.59
N GLN A 104 -6.17 -1.98 1.26
CA GLN A 104 -5.81 -3.11 0.40
C GLN A 104 -4.29 -3.24 0.29
N ILE A 105 -3.66 -3.63 1.41
CA ILE A 105 -2.24 -3.96 1.49
C ILE A 105 -2.11 -5.47 1.70
N SER A 106 -1.81 -6.22 0.64
CA SER A 106 -1.84 -7.68 0.66
C SER A 106 -0.88 -8.31 -0.36
N THR A 107 -0.88 -9.63 -0.46
CA THR A 107 -0.34 -10.30 -1.65
C THR A 107 -1.33 -10.21 -2.81
N LEU A 108 -0.83 -10.48 -4.03
CA LEU A 108 -1.70 -10.59 -5.21
C LEU A 108 -2.73 -11.71 -5.04
N HIS A 109 -2.32 -12.88 -4.54
CA HIS A 109 -3.23 -14.00 -4.24
C HIS A 109 -4.36 -13.61 -3.30
N SER A 110 -4.05 -12.97 -2.17
CA SER A 110 -5.05 -12.53 -1.20
C SER A 110 -6.00 -11.47 -1.78
N PHE A 111 -5.51 -10.61 -2.67
CA PHE A 111 -6.35 -9.64 -3.37
C PHE A 111 -7.31 -10.35 -4.34
N CYS A 112 -6.81 -11.25 -5.19
CA CYS A 112 -7.64 -12.01 -6.13
C CYS A 112 -8.69 -12.86 -5.40
N LEU A 113 -8.33 -13.48 -4.27
CA LEU A 113 -9.28 -14.25 -3.47
C LEU A 113 -10.45 -13.39 -2.99
N LYS A 114 -10.17 -12.19 -2.45
CA LYS A 114 -11.22 -11.23 -2.04
C LYS A 114 -12.08 -10.81 -3.22
N LEU A 115 -11.46 -10.56 -4.38
CA LEU A 115 -12.20 -10.15 -5.59
C LEU A 115 -13.18 -11.25 -6.04
N ILE A 116 -12.75 -12.51 -6.03
CA ILE A 116 -13.61 -13.66 -6.34
C ILE A 116 -14.74 -13.77 -5.32
N GLN A 117 -14.44 -13.65 -4.02
CA GLN A 117 -15.45 -13.67 -2.96
C GLN A 117 -16.47 -12.53 -3.05
N GLN A 118 -16.09 -11.38 -3.62
CA GLN A 118 -17.00 -10.25 -3.81
C GLN A 118 -17.88 -10.38 -5.05
N HIS A 119 -17.50 -11.21 -6.00
CA HIS A 119 -18.16 -11.36 -7.31
C HIS A 119 -18.48 -12.82 -7.65
N TYR A 120 -18.67 -13.67 -6.63
CA TYR A 120 -18.90 -15.12 -6.81
C TYR A 120 -20.16 -15.41 -7.65
N ASP A 121 -21.15 -14.52 -7.55
CA ASP A 121 -22.43 -14.55 -8.26
C ASP A 121 -22.24 -14.41 -9.77
N VAL A 122 -21.40 -13.48 -10.21
CA VAL A 122 -21.08 -13.27 -11.63
C VAL A 122 -20.21 -14.41 -12.19
N LEU A 123 -19.37 -15.00 -11.33
CA LEU A 123 -18.44 -16.06 -11.70
C LEU A 123 -19.07 -17.47 -11.68
N ASN A 124 -20.32 -17.61 -11.21
CA ASN A 124 -20.98 -18.89 -10.99
C ASN A 124 -20.15 -19.83 -10.10
N ILE A 125 -19.53 -19.28 -9.05
CA ILE A 125 -18.72 -19.99 -8.05
C ILE A 125 -19.54 -20.09 -6.76
N ASP A 126 -19.46 -21.23 -6.06
CA ASP A 126 -20.08 -21.40 -4.75
C ASP A 126 -19.51 -20.36 -3.75
N PRO A 127 -20.33 -19.58 -3.02
CA PRO A 127 -19.85 -18.61 -2.04
C PRO A 127 -18.99 -19.22 -0.93
N ASN A 128 -19.12 -20.53 -0.68
CA ASN A 128 -18.33 -21.29 0.29
C ASN A 128 -17.10 -21.96 -0.32
N PHE A 129 -16.67 -21.56 -1.52
CA PHE A 129 -15.47 -22.11 -2.13
C PHE A 129 -14.25 -21.97 -1.21
N ARG A 130 -13.39 -22.98 -1.22
CA ARG A 130 -12.10 -22.96 -0.54
C ARG A 130 -10.99 -23.18 -1.55
N THR A 131 -9.84 -22.55 -1.31
CA THR A 131 -8.63 -22.88 -2.06
C THR A 131 -8.23 -24.31 -1.75
N SER A 132 -8.11 -25.15 -2.78
CA SER A 132 -7.57 -26.50 -2.65
C SER A 132 -6.12 -26.45 -2.18
N SER A 133 -5.74 -27.36 -1.30
CA SER A 133 -4.33 -27.54 -0.94
C SER A 133 -3.57 -28.27 -2.05
N GLU A 134 -2.25 -28.09 -2.11
CA GLU A 134 -1.40 -28.85 -3.06
C GLU A 134 -1.58 -30.36 -2.92
N ALA A 135 -1.82 -30.87 -1.70
CA ALA A 135 -2.04 -32.29 -1.45
C ALA A 135 -3.37 -32.82 -2.03
N GLU A 136 -4.40 -31.97 -2.11
CA GLU A 136 -5.72 -32.33 -2.67
C GLU A 136 -5.71 -32.34 -4.20
N ASN A 137 -4.83 -31.55 -4.83
CA ASN A 137 -4.71 -31.47 -6.30
C ASN A 137 -3.97 -32.65 -6.95
N ILE A 138 -3.36 -33.55 -6.17
CA ILE A 138 -2.65 -34.73 -6.70
C ILE A 138 -3.64 -35.86 -7.06
N TYR A 139 -4.87 -35.81 -6.53
CA TYR A 139 -5.88 -36.86 -6.66
C TYR A 139 -7.00 -36.55 -7.66
N TYR A 140 -6.82 -35.50 -8.48
CA TYR A 140 -7.69 -35.10 -9.60
C TYR A 140 -6.84 -34.83 -10.85
#